data_AF-A0A3M7TP31-F1
#
_entry.id   AF-A0A3M7TP31-F1
#
_cell.length_a   1.000
_cell.length_b   1.000
_cell.length_c   1.000
_cell.angle_alpha   90.00
_cell.angle_beta   90.00
_cell.angle_gamma   90.00
#
_symmetry.space_group_name_H-M   'P 1'
#
loop_
_entity.id
_entity.type
_entity.pdbx_description
1 polymer ?
#
loop_
_entity_poly.entity_id
_entity_poly.type
_entity_poly.pdbx_seq_one_letter_code
_entity_poly.pdbx_strand_id
1 'polypeptide(L)'
;MFSSDWAKSKARKKRDHAVRNNRRDSALSRGTVTGFSTHVRKNKTKKDALQRMDLKHKKRPGHQQGCVDDREFLFMVPVTTPILSKP
;
A
#
# COMPACT_ATOMS: atom_id res chain seq x y z
N MET A 1 12.98 -37.38 -12.73
CA MET A 1 13.03 -35.94 -13.07
C MET A 1 11.74 -35.57 -13.80
N PHE A 2 10.82 -34.86 -13.15
CA PHE A 2 9.60 -34.39 -13.82
C PHE A 2 9.94 -33.11 -14.60
N SER A 3 9.79 -33.11 -15.92
CA SER A 3 10.01 -31.90 -16.70
C SER A 3 8.93 -30.88 -16.34
N SER A 4 9.32 -29.76 -15.73
CA SER A 4 8.47 -28.64 -15.32
C SER A 4 7.93 -27.82 -16.50
N ASP A 5 8.02 -28.36 -17.72
CA ASP A 5 7.56 -27.72 -18.94
C ASP A 5 6.06 -27.46 -18.94
N TRP A 6 5.23 -28.27 -18.28
CA TRP A 6 3.78 -28.03 -18.25
C TRP A 6 3.40 -26.70 -17.57
N ALA A 7 4.15 -26.28 -16.56
CA ALA A 7 3.90 -25.07 -15.78
C ALA A 7 4.50 -23.78 -16.40
N LYS A 8 5.34 -23.91 -17.43
CA LYS A 8 5.94 -22.74 -18.09
C LYS A 8 4.98 -22.09 -19.09
N SER A 9 4.94 -20.76 -19.10
CA SER A 9 4.16 -20.01 -20.10
C SER A 9 4.61 -20.34 -21.54
N LYS A 10 3.68 -20.28 -22.50
CA LYS A 10 3.97 -20.50 -23.93
C LYS A 10 5.09 -19.57 -24.44
N ALA A 11 5.12 -18.33 -23.97
CA ALA A 11 6.16 -17.36 -24.31
C ALA A 11 7.56 -17.80 -23.84
N ARG A 12 7.66 -18.35 -22.62
CA ARG A 12 8.93 -18.88 -22.10
C ARG A 12 9.41 -20.07 -22.91
N LYS A 13 8.52 -21.01 -23.25
CA LYS A 13 8.87 -22.18 -24.09
C LYS A 13 9.44 -21.78 -25.45
N LYS A 14 8.83 -20.78 -26.12
CA LYS A 14 9.33 -20.26 -27.40
C LYS A 14 10.72 -19.64 -27.28
N ARG A 15 10.99 -18.90 -26.19
CA ARG A 15 12.31 -18.33 -25.93
C ARG A 15 13.36 -19.42 -25.67
N ASP A 16 13.05 -20.38 -24.80
CA ASP A 16 13.94 -21.50 -24.49
C ASP A 16 14.29 -22.28 -25.78
N HIS A 17 13.31 -22.50 -26.66
CA HIS A 17 13.53 -23.13 -27.97
C HIS A 17 14.43 -22.31 -28.89
N ALA A 18 14.23 -20.99 -28.95
CA ALA A 18 15.09 -20.11 -29.73
C ALA A 18 16.55 -20.15 -29.22
N VAL A 19 16.75 -20.16 -27.90
CA VAL A 19 18.09 -20.25 -27.28
C VAL A 19 18.76 -21.60 -27.58
N ARG A 20 18.03 -22.72 -27.51
CA ARG A 20 18.57 -24.05 -27.91
C ARG A 20 19.00 -24.10 -29.38
N ASN A 21 18.32 -23.34 -30.24
CA ASN A 21 18.64 -23.23 -31.66
C ASN A 21 19.65 -22.10 -31.96
N ASN A 22 20.46 -21.71 -30.96
CA ASN A 22 21.49 -20.68 -31.05
C ASN A 22 21.00 -19.30 -31.55
N ARG A 23 19.70 -19.00 -31.40
CA ARG A 23 19.17 -17.65 -31.67
C ARG A 23 19.42 -16.73 -30.48
N ARG A 24 19.46 -15.42 -30.76
CA ARG A 24 19.68 -14.36 -29.76
C ARG A 24 18.66 -14.44 -28.62
N ASP A 25 19.15 -14.36 -27.38
CA ASP A 25 18.27 -14.30 -26.21
C ASP A 25 17.63 -12.92 -26.06
N SER A 26 16.30 -12.89 -26.20
CA SER A 26 15.47 -11.70 -25.99
C SER A 26 15.49 -11.15 -24.56
N ALA A 27 15.96 -11.90 -23.55
CA ALA A 27 16.05 -11.41 -22.18
C ALA A 27 17.17 -10.35 -22.04
N LEU A 28 18.29 -10.55 -22.73
CA LEU A 28 19.44 -9.63 -22.71
C LEU A 28 19.10 -8.27 -23.33
N SER A 29 18.15 -8.22 -24.26
CA SER A 29 17.73 -6.98 -24.93
C SER A 29 16.60 -6.23 -24.23
N ARG A 30 16.02 -6.76 -23.15
CA ARG A 30 14.86 -6.15 -22.45
C ARG A 30 15.21 -4.97 -21.54
N GLY A 31 16.49 -4.63 -21.43
CA GLY A 31 16.98 -3.61 -20.51
C GLY A 31 17.11 -4.13 -19.07
N THR A 32 17.80 -3.36 -18.24
CA THR A 32 18.07 -3.68 -16.83
C THR A 32 16.99 -3.10 -15.93
N VAL A 33 16.34 -3.95 -15.13
CA VAL A 33 15.40 -3.50 -14.10
C VAL A 33 16.19 -3.09 -12.86
N THR A 34 15.76 -2.03 -12.19
CA THR A 34 16.36 -1.57 -10.92
C THR A 34 16.18 -2.60 -9.81
N GLY A 35 17.14 -2.67 -8.87
CA GLY A 35 17.06 -3.59 -7.72
C GLY A 35 15.98 -3.24 -6.67
N PHE A 36 15.35 -2.07 -6.79
CA PHE A 36 14.25 -1.64 -5.94
C PHE A 36 12.92 -1.59 -6.71
N SER A 37 11.81 -1.67 -5.98
CA SER A 37 10.46 -1.57 -6.56
C SER A 37 10.19 -0.16 -7.09
N THR A 38 9.83 -0.08 -8.37
CA THR A 38 9.39 1.17 -9.04
C THR A 38 7.93 1.52 -8.78
N HIS A 39 7.20 0.74 -7.99
CA HIS A 39 5.80 1.03 -7.69
C HIS A 39 5.67 2.33 -6.87
N VAL A 40 4.78 3.23 -7.33
CA VAL A 40 4.39 4.43 -6.58
C VAL A 40 3.79 4.06 -5.23
N ARG A 41 4.50 4.37 -4.15
CA ARG A 41 4.01 4.17 -2.79
C ARG A 41 2.89 5.17 -2.47
N LYS A 42 1.75 4.66 -2.02
CA LYS A 42 0.64 5.47 -1.53
C LYS A 42 0.53 5.32 -0.02
N ASN A 43 0.17 6.42 0.64
CA ASN A 43 -0.13 6.40 2.07
C ASN A 43 -1.50 5.74 2.31
N LYS A 44 -1.72 5.28 3.53
CA LYS A 44 -2.97 4.66 3.96
C LYS A 44 -4.14 5.61 3.81
N THR A 45 -5.30 5.10 3.42
CA THR A 45 -6.53 5.89 3.41
C THR A 45 -7.02 6.14 4.84
N LYS A 46 -7.95 7.10 5.02
CA LYS A 46 -8.60 7.33 6.33
C LYS A 46 -9.22 6.04 6.89
N LYS A 47 -9.86 5.24 6.03
CA LYS A 47 -10.47 3.96 6.41
C LYS A 47 -9.41 2.97 6.91
N ASP A 48 -8.31 2.82 6.18
CA ASP A 48 -7.21 1.93 6.59
C ASP A 48 -6.52 2.38 7.88
N ALA A 49 -6.48 3.70 8.14
CA ALA A 49 -5.92 4.25 9.35
C ALA A 49 -6.79 3.95 10.57
N LEU A 50 -8.11 4.16 10.47
CA LEU A 50 -9.07 3.84 11.54
C LEU A 50 -9.05 2.33 11.86
N GLN A 51 -9.13 1.49 10.83
CA GLN A 51 -9.04 0.04 11.02
C GLN A 51 -7.72 -0.37 11.68
N ARG A 52 -6.60 0.27 11.31
CA ARG A 52 -5.31 0.02 11.97
C ARG A 52 -5.33 0.46 13.43
N MET A 53 -6.00 1.57 13.79
CA MET A 53 -6.10 1.99 15.19
C MET A 53 -6.82 0.95 16.04
N ASP A 54 -7.88 0.35 15.50
CA ASP A 54 -8.65 -0.69 16.20
C ASP A 54 -7.90 -2.02 16.31
N LEU A 55 -7.20 -2.42 15.25
CA LEU A 55 -6.62 -3.77 15.15
C LEU A 55 -5.15 -3.85 15.57
N LYS A 56 -4.39 -2.75 15.55
CA LYS A 56 -2.92 -2.82 15.72
C LYS A 56 -2.50 -3.20 17.15
N HIS A 57 -3.25 -2.79 18.17
CA HIS A 57 -2.91 -3.07 19.56
C HIS A 57 -4.10 -3.73 20.27
N LYS A 58 -3.84 -4.76 21.09
CA LYS A 58 -4.89 -5.38 21.91
C LYS A 58 -5.44 -4.35 22.89
N LYS A 59 -6.73 -4.05 22.80
CA LYS A 59 -7.42 -3.20 23.79
C LYS A 59 -7.44 -3.93 25.15
N ARG A 60 -7.23 -3.20 26.23
CA ARG A 60 -7.29 -3.76 27.59
C ARG A 60 -8.73 -4.21 27.89
N PRO A 61 -8.94 -5.36 28.56
CA PRO A 61 -10.28 -5.77 28.98
C PRO A 61 -10.84 -4.71 29.94
N GLY A 62 -12.01 -4.16 29.63
CA GLY A 62 -12.67 -3.09 30.39
C GLY A 62 -12.70 -1.72 29.72
N HIS A 63 -11.98 -1.51 28.62
CA HIS A 63 -12.08 -0.27 27.84
C HIS A 63 -12.98 -0.50 26.61
N GLN A 64 -14.29 -0.55 26.84
CA GLN A 64 -15.26 -0.35 25.76
C GLN A 64 -15.13 1.12 25.35
N GLN A 65 -14.44 1.36 24.23
CA GLN A 65 -14.45 2.67 23.60
C GLN A 65 -15.87 2.91 23.10
N GLY A 66 -16.56 3.86 23.75
CA GLY A 66 -17.77 4.43 23.22
C GLY A 66 -17.55 4.85 21.77
N CYS A 67 -18.59 4.66 20.97
CA CYS A 67 -18.71 5.24 19.65
C CYS A 67 -18.24 6.70 19.72
N VAL A 68 -17.18 7.03 18.99
CA VAL A 68 -16.81 8.43 18.79
C VAL A 68 -17.85 8.96 17.82
N ASP A 69 -18.88 9.62 18.34
CA ASP A 69 -19.85 10.32 17.52
C ASP A 69 -19.12 11.39 16.69
N ASP A 70 -19.37 11.39 15.38
CA ASP A 70 -18.76 12.30 14.39
C ASP A 70 -19.18 13.78 14.58
N ARG A 71 -19.71 14.14 15.75
CA ARG A 71 -20.35 15.42 16.06
C ARG A 71 -19.51 16.37 16.91
N GLU A 72 -18.40 15.93 17.50
CA GLU A 72 -17.55 16.78 18.35
C GLU A 72 -16.34 17.40 17.62
N PHE A 73 -16.28 17.33 16.28
CA PHE A 73 -15.19 17.96 15.51
C PHE A 73 -15.34 19.49 15.37
N LEU A 74 -16.36 20.12 15.97
CA LEU A 74 -16.68 21.55 15.80
C LEU A 74 -16.72 22.34 17.12
N PHE A 75 -15.90 21.97 18.11
CA PHE A 75 -15.73 22.80 19.31
C PHE A 75 -14.27 22.89 19.76
N MET A 76 -13.43 23.43 18.89
CA MET A 76 -12.17 24.04 19.33
C MET A 76 -11.74 25.13 18.35
N VAL A 77 -12.64 26.08 18.10
CA VAL A 77 -12.24 27.40 17.60
C VAL A 77 -11.98 28.24 18.85
N PRO A 78 -10.77 28.76 19.08
CA PRO A 78 -10.56 29.73 20.14
C PRO A 78 -11.37 30.99 19.77
N VAL A 79 -12.50 31.20 20.45
CA VAL A 79 -13.20 32.48 20.40
C VAL A 79 -12.36 33.46 21.19
N THR A 80 -11.36 34.06 20.55
CA THR A 80 -10.73 35.27 21.07
C THR A 80 -11.73 36.40 20.92
N THR A 81 -12.34 36.76 22.04
CA THR A 81 -13.22 37.90 22.25
C THR A 81 -12.58 39.19 21.75
N PRO A 82 -13.28 40.06 20.99
CA PRO A 82 -12.85 41.45 20.89
C PRO A 82 -13.15 42.12 22.23
N ILE A 83 -12.09 42.48 22.96
CA ILE A 83 -12.22 43.28 24.19
C ILE A 83 -12.65 44.69 23.76
N LEU A 84 -13.94 44.96 23.92
CA LEU A 84 -14.52 46.30 23.90
C LEU A 84 -14.68 46.76 25.36
N SER A 85 -13.89 47.75 25.80
CA SER A 85 -14.19 48.61 26.95
C SER A 85 -13.26 49.84 26.92
N LYS A 86 -13.71 50.99 26.38
CA LYS A 86 -14.38 52.13 27.06
C LYS A 86 -13.43 53.01 27.90
N PRO A 87 -13.75 54.30 28.14
CA PRO A 87 -14.37 55.33 27.29
C PRO A 87 -13.33 56.29 26.67
#